data_AF-A0A4U2ZSB4-F1
#
_entry.id   AF-A0A4U2ZSB4-F1
#
_cell.length_a   1.000
_cell.length_b   1.000
_cell.length_c   1.000
_cell.angle_alpha   90.00
_cell.angle_beta   90.00
_cell.angle_gamma   90.00
#
_symmetry.space_group_name_H-M   'P 1'
#
loop_
_entity.id
_entity.type
_entity.pdbx_description
1 polymer ?
#
loop_
_entity_poly.entity_id
_entity_poly.type
_entity_poly.pdbx_seq_one_letter_code
_entity_poly.pdbx_strand_id
1 'polypeptide(L)' 'KYKDIARKNKLTATGKKLYKVRCSTIERSFADAKELHGYRYARFRGLKSVQMQAYLTAACQNMKKIALHLTKKGLVEGY' A
#
# COMPACT_ATOMS: atom_id res chain seq x y z
N LYS A 1 21.26 5.96 10.73
CA LYS A 1 21.07 6.93 9.62
C LYS A 1 19.63 6.95 9.08
N TYR A 2 19.16 5.97 8.29
CA TYR A 2 17.81 6.02 7.69
C TYR A 2 16.66 6.00 8.73
N LYS A 3 16.81 5.21 9.80
CA LYS A 3 15.85 5.17 10.91
C LYS A 3 15.70 6.54 11.59
N ASP A 4 16.80 7.27 11.74
CA ASP A 4 16.82 8.59 12.40
C ASP A 4 16.14 9.65 11.52
N ILE A 5 16.36 9.58 10.21
CA ILE A 5 15.67 10.43 9.22
C ILE A 5 14.16 10.17 9.25
N ALA A 6 13.74 8.91 9.23
CA ALA A 6 12.32 8.55 9.32
C ALA A 6 11.67 9.03 10.63
N ARG A 7 12.41 8.92 11.76
CA ARG A 7 11.95 9.42 13.06
C ARG A 7 11.78 10.94 13.04
N LYS A 8 12.76 11.69 12.52
CA LYS A 8 12.66 13.16 12.36
C LYS A 8 11.47 13.54 11.48
N ASN A 9 11.27 12.85 10.36
CA ASN A 9 10.14 13.10 9.45
C ASN A 9 8.78 12.88 10.12
N LYS A 10 8.62 11.85 10.97
CA LYS A 10 7.38 11.60 11.71
C LYS A 10 7.02 12.74 12.67
N LEU A 11 8.02 13.44 13.22
CA LEU A 11 7.81 14.53 14.18
C LEU A 11 7.37 15.84 13.52
N THR A 12 7.62 16.02 12.21
CA THR A 12 7.16 17.20 11.46
C THR A 12 5.63 17.31 11.43
N ALA A 13 5.10 18.52 11.27
CA ALA A 13 3.65 18.73 11.17
C ALA A 13 3.02 17.91 10.03
N THR A 14 3.67 17.87 8.87
CA THR A 14 3.27 17.04 7.72
C THR A 14 3.31 15.56 8.07
N GLY A 15 4.36 15.08 8.73
CA GLY A 15 4.48 13.69 9.17
C GLY A 15 3.36 13.27 10.13
N LYS A 16 3.00 14.13 11.08
CA LYS A 16 1.87 13.89 11.99
C LYS A 16 0.53 13.82 11.24
N LYS A 17 0.31 14.70 10.26
CA LYS A 17 -0.91 14.67 9.41
C LYS A 17 -0.96 13.39 8.57
N LEU A 18 0.14 13.02 7.92
CA LEU A 18 0.25 11.80 7.12
C LEU A 18 0.08 10.54 7.98
N TYR A 19 0.59 10.54 9.21
CA TYR A 19 0.42 9.42 10.13
C TYR A 19 -1.06 9.15 10.46
N LYS A 20 -1.86 10.20 10.67
CA LYS A 20 -3.31 10.07 10.94
C LYS A 20 -4.08 9.42 9.79
N VAL A 21 -3.72 9.71 8.53
CA VAL A 21 -4.40 9.12 7.36
C VAL A 21 -3.86 7.73 6.97
N ARG A 22 -2.76 7.28 7.60
CA ARG A 22 -2.09 6.03 7.25
C ARG A 22 -2.95 4.81 7.53
N CYS A 23 -3.72 4.83 8.63
CA CYS A 23 -4.58 3.73 9.04
C CYS A 23 -5.66 3.42 7.98
N SER A 24 -6.26 4.46 7.39
CA SER A 24 -7.33 4.32 6.41
C SER A 24 -6.84 4.11 4.97
N THR A 25 -5.58 4.41 4.68
CA THR A 25 -5.02 4.34 3.32
C THR A 25 -4.03 3.19 3.16
N ILE A 26 -2.85 3.31 3.75
CA ILE A 26 -1.73 2.40 3.57
C ILE A 26 -1.96 1.11 4.36
N GLU A 27 -2.27 1.21 5.65
CA GLU A 27 -2.44 0.04 6.52
C GLU A 27 -3.65 -0.79 6.10
N ARG A 28 -4.73 -0.13 5.65
CA ARG A 28 -5.88 -0.83 5.05
C ARG A 28 -5.48 -1.65 3.81
N SER A 29 -4.72 -1.08 2.88
CA SER A 29 -4.24 -1.82 1.70
C SER A 29 -3.38 -3.04 2.08
N PHE A 30 -2.53 -2.91 3.10
CA PHE A 30 -1.73 -4.02 3.60
C PHE A 30 -2.58 -5.10 4.30
N ALA A 31 -3.62 -4.69 5.05
CA ALA A 31 -4.57 -5.63 5.64
C ALA A 31 -5.31 -6.43 4.56
N ASP A 32 -5.80 -5.76 3.51
CA ASP A 32 -6.47 -6.41 2.39
C ASP A 32 -5.52 -7.37 1.67
N ALA A 33 -4.25 -6.98 1.45
CA ALA A 33 -3.25 -7.88 0.87
C ALA A 33 -2.97 -9.10 1.76
N LYS A 34 -2.97 -8.90 3.09
CA LYS A 34 -2.76 -9.97 4.06
C LYS A 34 -3.88 -11.00 4.02
N GLU A 35 -5.12 -10.55 4.04
CA GLU A 35 -6.30 -11.42 4.12
C GLU A 35 -6.69 -11.99 2.75
N LEU A 36 -6.75 -11.17 1.70
CA LEU A 36 -7.29 -11.56 0.39
C LEU A 36 -6.22 -12.12 -0.57
N HIS A 37 -4.95 -11.78 -0.37
CA HIS A 37 -3.86 -12.15 -1.27
C HIS A 37 -2.80 -13.02 -0.59
N GLY A 38 -3.16 -13.66 0.53
CA GLY A 38 -2.40 -14.73 1.15
C GLY A 38 -1.00 -14.29 1.61
N TYR A 39 -0.86 -13.10 2.20
CA TYR A 39 0.40 -12.71 2.88
C TYR A 39 0.46 -13.16 4.35
N ARG A 40 -0.55 -13.87 4.87
CA ARG A 40 -0.46 -14.47 6.21
C ARG A 40 0.73 -15.43 6.33
N TYR A 41 1.03 -16.15 5.26
CA TYR A 41 2.11 -17.12 5.19
C TYR A 41 2.85 -17.01 3.85
N ALA A 42 4.09 -17.48 3.80
CA ALA A 42 4.80 -17.62 2.55
C ALA A 42 4.17 -18.74 1.71
N ARG A 43 3.43 -18.38 0.65
CA ARG A 43 2.80 -19.35 -0.26
C ARG A 43 3.80 -20.07 -1.17
N PHE A 44 4.89 -19.40 -1.51
CA PHE A 44 5.93 -19.92 -2.40
C PHE A 44 7.22 -20.19 -1.64
N ARG A 45 8.01 -21.15 -2.13
CA ARG A 45 9.37 -21.41 -1.62
C ARG A 45 10.37 -20.42 -2.24
N GLY A 46 11.22 -19.86 -1.39
CA GLY A 46 12.29 -18.95 -1.79
C GLY A 46 11.87 -17.48 -1.83
N LEU A 47 12.81 -16.60 -1.49
CA LEU A 47 12.58 -15.15 -1.38
C LEU A 47 12.09 -14.52 -2.69
N LYS A 48 12.69 -14.90 -3.82
CA LYS A 48 12.36 -14.34 -5.14
C LYS A 48 10.90 -14.58 -5.52
N SER A 49 10.41 -15.79 -5.27
CA SER A 49 9.03 -16.19 -5.60
C SER A 49 8.01 -15.45 -4.73
N VAL A 50 8.28 -15.31 -3.44
CA VAL A 50 7.44 -14.53 -2.52
C VAL A 50 7.46 -13.03 -2.88
N GLN A 51 8.63 -12.49 -3.25
CA GLN A 51 8.76 -11.11 -3.72
C GLN A 51 7.95 -10.87 -4.99
N MET A 52 7.99 -11.79 -5.95
CA MET A 52 7.22 -11.69 -7.19
C MET A 52 5.70 -11.61 -6.91
N GLN A 53 5.19 -12.50 -6.05
CA GLN A 53 3.79 -12.41 -5.59
C GLN A 53 3.50 -11.05 -4.96
N ALA A 54 4.43 -10.57 -4.11
CA ALA A 54 4.25 -9.32 -3.39
C ALA A 54 4.16 -8.11 -4.33
N TYR A 55 5.06 -8.05 -5.32
CA TYR A 55 5.11 -6.96 -6.29
C TYR A 55 3.91 -6.98 -7.23
N LEU A 56 3.52 -8.15 -7.75
CA LEU A 56 2.37 -8.26 -8.64
C LEU A 56 1.07 -7.84 -7.92
N THR A 57 0.86 -8.32 -6.70
CA THR A 57 -0.30 -7.97 -5.89
C THR A 57 -0.35 -6.45 -5.63
N ALA A 58 0.77 -5.86 -5.21
CA ALA A 58 0.85 -4.42 -4.96
C ALA A 58 0.60 -3.61 -6.23
N ALA A 59 1.12 -4.04 -7.38
CA ALA A 59 0.88 -3.39 -8.67
C ALA A 59 -0.62 -3.39 -9.01
N CYS A 60 -1.29 -4.54 -8.90
CA CYS A 60 -2.73 -4.65 -9.15
C CYS A 60 -3.56 -3.77 -8.21
N GLN A 61 -3.25 -3.76 -6.91
CA GLN A 61 -3.93 -2.89 -5.94
C GLN A 61 -3.73 -1.40 -6.26
N ASN A 62 -2.51 -1.00 -6.65
CA ASN A 62 -2.22 0.37 -7.03
C ASN A 62 -2.97 0.78 -8.31
N MET A 63 -2.99 -0.08 -9.33
CA MET A 63 -3.76 0.17 -10.56
C MET A 63 -5.25 0.36 -10.26
N LYS A 64 -5.84 -0.53 -9.44
CA LYS A 64 -7.24 -0.40 -9.00
C LYS A 64 -7.47 0.93 -8.27
N LYS A 65 -6.56 1.32 -7.38
CA LYS A 65 -6.66 2.58 -6.64
C LYS A 65 -6.61 3.80 -7.57
N ILE A 66 -5.73 3.79 -8.58
CA ILE A 66 -5.63 4.87 -9.57
C ILE A 66 -6.93 4.95 -10.37
N ALA A 67 -7.43 3.83 -10.90
CA ALA A 67 -8.68 3.79 -11.66
C ALA A 67 -9.86 4.34 -10.85
N LEU A 68 -10.02 3.90 -9.59
CA LEU A 68 -11.06 4.40 -8.69
C LEU A 68 -10.92 5.90 -8.40
N HIS A 69 -9.70 6.39 -8.25
CA HIS A 69 -9.44 7.81 -8.00
C HIS A 69 -9.77 8.67 -9.22
N LEU A 70 -9.41 8.23 -10.43
CA LEU A 70 -9.72 8.94 -11.66
C LEU A 70 -11.23 8.94 -11.94
N THR A 71 -11.90 7.80 -11.70
CA THR A 71 -13.37 7.69 -11.83
C THR A 71 -14.07 8.65 -10.86
N LYS A 72 -13.66 8.70 -9.58
CA LYS A 72 -14.20 9.64 -8.59
C LYS A 72 -13.99 11.12 -8.96
N LYS A 73 -12.96 11.42 -9.75
CA LYS A 73 -12.70 12.76 -10.28
C LYS A 73 -13.48 13.08 -11.55
N GLY A 74 -14.21 12.11 -12.13
CA GLY A 74 -14.92 12.26 -13.39
C GLY A 74 -14.00 12.34 -14.61
N LEU A 75 -12.75 11.88 -14.50
CA LEU A 75 -11.76 11.93 -15.58
C LEU A 75 -11.83 10.73 -16.53
N VAL A 76 -12.54 9.69 -16.12
CA VAL A 76 -12.78 8.48 -16.91
C VAL A 76 -14.20 8.01 -16.60
N GLU A 77 -14.86 7.46 -17.61
CA GLU A 77 -16.17 6.84 -17.44
C GLU A 77 -16.02 5.61 -16.54
N GLY A 78 -16.86 5.54 -15.51
CA GLY A 78 -16.91 4.40 -14.62
C GLY A 78 -17.55 3.20 -15.33
N TYR A 79 -17.03 2.01 -15.07
CA TYR A 79 -17.70 0.76 -15.44
C TYR A 79 -18.95 0.55 -14.57
#